data_AF-A0AAW0Q668-F1
#
_entry.id   AF-A0AAW0Q668-F1
#
_cell.length_a   1.000
_cell.length_b   1.000
_cell.length_c   1.000
_cell.angle_alpha   90.00
_cell.angle_beta   90.00
_cell.angle_gamma   90.00
#
_symmetry.space_group_name_H-M   'P 1'
#
loop_
_entity.id
_entity.type
_entity.pdbx_description
1 polymer ?
#
loop_
_entity_poly.entity_id
_entity_poly.type
_entity_poly.pdbx_seq_one_letter_code
_entity_poly.pdbx_strand_id
1 'polypeptide(L)'
;MTNLQLQCEGAFGAGVLSHLLLSGSESDRLHSALCLPLITSNKTLLKKLLLDSGGLQFALQPLGRDSAPLPLRSLYLPLLSGFLTALTKTSQTQKLHIRCSDSKKPRLLSSCPYSTATYDLSFLLDDGETLPANRDAVSGENSSSEYFRALLNGAFGESNLRDSIPIKDVCADTLAPVLHRLHGCRSVAAATDGCRALSRLGEFDGSDRFEETRLGKAMVGACRFLVADLQKELEDFCVSLLQTSSSNFEKEDCKDSIEKTANQASDLDDKTQESSIVKSQKRKLADDPKVVDGGWFWRSLLPQIYWFSHTYSYSNLRRACLSCLLGAPFSQARVAQVLKKLAQEEDCVQTLRQDLVELVTEALSRK
;
A
#
# COMPACT_ATOMS: atom_id res chain seq x y z
N MET A 1 -29.18 15.85 -13.92
CA MET A 1 -28.53 15.67 -12.61
C MET A 1 -28.44 16.98 -11.81
N THR A 2 -28.10 18.11 -12.41
CA THR A 2 -27.96 19.41 -11.72
C THR A 2 -29.21 19.90 -10.98
N ASN A 3 -30.42 19.73 -11.54
CA ASN A 3 -31.66 20.13 -10.87
C ASN A 3 -31.96 19.28 -9.63
N LEU A 4 -31.72 17.96 -9.72
CA LEU A 4 -31.87 17.03 -8.60
C LEU A 4 -30.86 17.36 -7.47
N GLN A 5 -29.62 17.66 -7.83
CA GLN A 5 -28.59 18.08 -6.86
C GLN A 5 -29.01 19.33 -6.10
N LEU A 6 -29.48 20.37 -6.81
CA LEU A 6 -29.96 21.60 -6.19
C LEU A 6 -31.16 21.36 -5.25
N GLN A 7 -32.05 20.44 -5.60
CA GLN A 7 -33.19 20.06 -4.75
C GLN A 7 -32.76 19.26 -3.51
N CYS A 8 -31.81 18.34 -3.66
CA CYS A 8 -31.26 17.55 -2.56
C CYS A 8 -30.46 18.41 -1.57
N GLU A 9 -29.73 19.41 -2.06
CA GLU A 9 -28.94 20.33 -1.24
C GLU A 9 -29.79 21.42 -0.53
N GLY A 10 -31.06 21.59 -0.94
CA GLY A 10 -32.02 22.46 -0.26
C GLY A 10 -32.44 21.92 1.11
N ALA A 11 -32.94 22.80 1.99
CA ALA A 11 -33.33 22.44 3.36
C ALA A 11 -34.38 21.31 3.41
N PHE A 12 -35.34 21.31 2.48
CA PHE A 12 -36.34 20.27 2.35
C PHE A 12 -35.70 18.93 1.94
N GLY A 13 -34.88 18.92 0.88
CA GLY A 13 -34.21 17.72 0.38
C GLY A 13 -33.28 17.09 1.42
N ALA A 14 -32.46 17.91 2.09
CA ALA A 14 -31.60 17.49 3.19
C ALA A 14 -32.41 16.88 4.35
N GLY A 15 -33.58 17.44 4.66
CA GLY A 15 -34.50 16.92 5.66
C GLY A 15 -35.07 15.55 5.29
N VAL A 16 -35.52 15.39 4.04
CA VAL A 16 -36.02 14.10 3.52
C VAL A 16 -34.93 13.03 3.55
N LEU A 17 -33.72 13.34 3.08
CA LEU A 17 -32.58 12.42 3.11
C LEU A 17 -32.22 12.02 4.55
N SER A 18 -32.23 12.98 5.49
CA SER A 18 -31.99 12.70 6.91
C SER A 18 -33.07 11.77 7.48
N HIS A 19 -34.34 12.02 7.17
CA HIS A 19 -35.46 11.19 7.60
C HIS A 19 -35.36 9.76 7.04
N LEU A 20 -35.02 9.62 5.76
CA LEU A 20 -34.82 8.30 5.13
C LEU A 20 -33.69 7.50 5.80
N LEU A 21 -32.58 8.15 6.16
CA LEU A 21 -31.46 7.49 6.84
C LEU A 21 -31.75 7.10 8.29
N LEU A 22 -32.51 7.91 9.02
CA LEU A 22 -32.79 7.69 10.44
C LEU A 22 -34.01 6.78 10.66
N SER A 23 -35.06 6.95 9.86
CA SER A 23 -36.38 6.37 10.09
C SER A 23 -36.86 5.46 8.94
N GLY A 24 -36.16 5.42 7.81
CA GLY A 24 -36.53 4.57 6.67
C GLY A 24 -36.37 3.07 6.95
N SER A 25 -36.81 2.23 6.02
CA SER A 25 -36.54 0.79 6.06
C SER A 25 -35.04 0.50 5.88
N GLU A 26 -34.56 -0.69 6.24
CA GLU A 26 -33.15 -1.07 6.04
C GLU A 26 -32.72 -0.90 4.57
N SER A 27 -33.60 -1.26 3.64
CA SER A 27 -33.41 -1.04 2.20
C SER A 27 -33.29 0.46 1.89
N ASP A 28 -34.22 1.30 2.35
CA ASP A 28 -34.20 2.73 2.03
C ASP A 28 -32.96 3.42 2.57
N ARG A 29 -32.50 3.06 3.78
CA ARG A 29 -31.25 3.58 4.37
C ARG A 29 -30.05 3.23 3.53
N LEU A 30 -29.92 1.96 3.13
CA LEU A 30 -28.82 1.48 2.30
C LEU A 30 -28.77 2.19 0.94
N HIS A 31 -29.89 2.24 0.23
CA HIS A 31 -29.96 2.89 -1.09
C HIS A 31 -29.71 4.39 -0.99
N SER A 32 -30.32 5.05 0.00
CA SER A 32 -30.12 6.48 0.22
C SER A 32 -28.64 6.77 0.47
N ALA A 33 -28.00 6.01 1.35
CA ALA A 33 -26.58 6.17 1.67
C ALA A 33 -25.67 5.99 0.44
N LEU A 34 -25.85 4.92 -0.33
CA LEU A 34 -25.03 4.62 -1.52
C LEU A 34 -25.18 5.68 -2.63
N CYS A 35 -26.34 6.32 -2.74
CA CYS A 35 -26.61 7.34 -3.74
C CYS A 35 -26.12 8.74 -3.35
N LEU A 36 -25.82 9.00 -2.06
CA LEU A 36 -25.49 10.35 -1.58
C LEU A 36 -24.37 11.04 -2.38
N PRO A 37 -23.20 10.44 -2.63
CA PRO A 37 -22.13 11.10 -3.37
C PRO A 37 -22.45 11.37 -4.85
N LEU A 38 -23.54 10.77 -5.37
CA LEU A 38 -24.02 10.98 -6.74
C LEU A 38 -25.04 12.12 -6.81
N ILE A 39 -25.80 12.34 -5.74
CA ILE A 39 -26.91 13.32 -5.69
C ILE A 39 -26.58 14.59 -4.90
N THR A 40 -25.51 14.62 -4.12
CA THR A 40 -25.03 15.83 -3.43
C THR A 40 -23.53 15.98 -3.61
N SER A 41 -23.10 17.19 -3.93
CA SER A 41 -21.69 17.58 -4.01
C SER A 41 -21.23 18.37 -2.79
N ASN A 42 -22.19 18.85 -1.98
CA ASN A 42 -21.91 19.60 -0.77
C ASN A 42 -21.26 18.70 0.31
N LYS A 43 -19.96 18.90 0.53
CA LYS A 43 -19.15 18.18 1.53
C LYS A 43 -19.71 18.29 2.96
N THR A 44 -20.27 19.45 3.33
CA THR A 44 -20.82 19.64 4.69
C THR A 44 -22.06 18.80 4.92
N LEU A 45 -22.94 18.74 3.91
CA LEU A 45 -24.13 17.90 3.93
C LEU A 45 -23.75 16.41 3.88
N LEU A 46 -22.81 16.03 3.02
CA LEU A 46 -22.27 14.67 2.96
C LEU A 46 -21.70 14.24 4.31
N LYS A 47 -20.90 15.08 4.96
CA LYS A 47 -20.35 14.80 6.29
C LYS A 47 -21.46 14.53 7.31
N LYS A 48 -22.49 15.38 7.35
CA LYS A 48 -23.62 15.22 8.26
C LYS A 48 -24.42 13.94 8.02
N LEU A 49 -24.72 13.64 6.76
CA LEU A 49 -25.55 12.48 6.41
C LEU A 49 -24.76 11.15 6.50
N LEU A 50 -23.50 11.14 6.11
CA LEU A 50 -22.69 9.92 6.09
C LEU A 50 -22.04 9.61 7.44
N LEU A 51 -21.51 10.62 8.13
CA LEU A 51 -20.80 10.42 9.40
C LEU A 51 -21.75 10.60 10.59
N ASP A 52 -22.39 11.77 10.71
CA ASP A 52 -23.19 12.08 11.91
C ASP A 52 -24.49 11.25 11.97
N SER A 53 -25.10 10.97 10.81
CA SER A 53 -26.35 10.19 10.71
C SER A 53 -26.11 8.70 10.49
N GLY A 54 -24.85 8.24 10.49
CA GLY A 54 -24.49 6.82 10.33
C GLY A 54 -24.64 6.25 8.93
N GLY A 55 -24.90 7.06 7.90
CA GLY A 55 -25.12 6.58 6.53
C GLY A 55 -23.97 5.73 5.98
N LEU A 56 -22.72 6.08 6.28
CA LEU A 56 -21.54 5.30 5.86
C LEU A 56 -21.49 3.92 6.52
N GLN A 57 -21.85 3.82 7.80
CA GLN A 57 -21.88 2.54 8.51
C GLN A 57 -22.95 1.62 7.92
N PHE A 58 -24.13 2.15 7.60
CA PHE A 58 -25.18 1.40 6.90
C PHE A 58 -24.73 0.95 5.51
N ALA A 59 -24.04 1.81 4.75
CA ALA A 59 -23.51 1.46 3.44
C ALA A 59 -22.48 0.32 3.49
N LEU A 60 -21.69 0.22 4.56
CA LEU A 60 -20.66 -0.80 4.74
C LEU A 60 -21.16 -2.07 5.45
N GLN A 61 -22.31 -2.02 6.11
CA GLN A 61 -22.87 -3.13 6.90
C GLN A 61 -23.06 -4.44 6.10
N PRO A 62 -23.44 -4.43 4.80
CA PRO A 62 -23.53 -5.66 4.02
C PRO A 62 -22.17 -6.23 3.59
N LEU A 63 -21.05 -5.52 3.77
CA LEU A 63 -19.73 -5.97 3.37
C LEU A 63 -19.30 -7.21 4.18
N GLY A 64 -19.00 -8.33 3.52
CA GLY A 64 -18.63 -9.59 4.20
C GLY A 64 -19.81 -10.37 4.80
N ARG A 65 -21.06 -9.93 4.57
CA ARG A 65 -22.25 -10.73 4.87
C ARG A 65 -22.75 -11.41 3.61
N ASP A 66 -22.95 -12.72 3.66
CA ASP A 66 -23.65 -13.46 2.60
C ASP A 66 -25.15 -13.21 2.55
N SER A 67 -25.69 -12.52 3.57
CA SER A 67 -27.11 -12.24 3.79
C SER A 67 -27.60 -10.88 3.25
N ALA A 68 -26.97 -10.34 2.20
CA ALA A 68 -27.55 -9.18 1.52
C ALA A 68 -28.95 -9.52 0.95
N PRO A 69 -29.93 -8.59 0.97
CA PRO A 69 -31.23 -8.80 0.36
C PRO A 69 -31.10 -9.27 -1.11
N LEU A 70 -31.82 -10.34 -1.44
CA LEU A 70 -31.65 -11.17 -2.64
C LEU A 70 -31.67 -10.45 -4.03
N PRO A 71 -32.23 -9.23 -4.22
CA PRO A 71 -32.12 -8.53 -5.50
C PRO A 71 -30.79 -7.78 -5.73
N LEU A 72 -30.05 -7.45 -4.67
CA LEU A 72 -28.94 -6.46 -4.72
C LEU A 72 -27.56 -7.07 -4.54
N ARG A 73 -27.46 -8.37 -4.23
CA ARG A 73 -26.17 -9.00 -3.93
C ARG A 73 -25.15 -8.86 -5.08
N SER A 74 -25.61 -8.80 -6.33
CA SER A 74 -24.76 -8.60 -7.51
C SER A 74 -24.38 -7.13 -7.77
N LEU A 75 -25.24 -6.17 -7.40
CA LEU A 75 -25.05 -4.74 -7.69
C LEU A 75 -24.48 -3.94 -6.50
N TYR A 76 -24.56 -4.49 -5.28
CA TYR A 76 -24.10 -3.83 -4.07
C TYR A 76 -22.61 -3.47 -4.14
N LEU A 77 -21.73 -4.40 -4.49
CA LEU A 77 -20.28 -4.15 -4.53
C LEU A 77 -19.88 -3.12 -5.62
N PRO A 78 -20.43 -3.17 -6.85
CA PRO A 78 -20.25 -2.08 -7.82
C PRO A 78 -20.77 -0.72 -7.34
N LEU A 79 -21.92 -0.67 -6.68
CA LEU A 79 -22.48 0.58 -6.14
C LEU A 79 -21.61 1.12 -5.00
N LEU A 80 -21.18 0.24 -4.09
CA LEU A 80 -20.28 0.58 -3.00
C LEU A 80 -18.92 1.06 -3.53
N SER A 81 -18.36 0.40 -4.54
CA SER A 81 -17.09 0.83 -5.13
C SER A 81 -17.22 2.21 -5.78
N GLY A 82 -18.32 2.47 -6.49
CA GLY A 82 -18.64 3.80 -7.03
C GLY A 82 -18.81 4.86 -5.95
N PHE A 83 -19.56 4.54 -4.89
CA PHE A 83 -19.79 5.38 -3.71
C PHE A 83 -18.47 5.76 -3.02
N LEU A 84 -17.62 4.78 -2.71
CA LEU A 84 -16.33 5.01 -2.05
C LEU A 84 -15.37 5.81 -2.95
N THR A 85 -15.29 5.45 -4.23
CA THR A 85 -14.45 6.14 -5.21
C THR A 85 -14.87 7.61 -5.38
N ALA A 86 -16.17 7.90 -5.41
CA ALA A 86 -16.68 9.27 -5.53
C ALA A 86 -16.27 10.13 -4.32
N LEU A 87 -16.30 9.56 -3.11
CA LEU A 87 -15.90 10.25 -1.88
C LEU A 87 -14.39 10.52 -1.82
N THR A 88 -13.57 9.54 -2.21
CA THR A 88 -12.11 9.63 -2.11
C THR A 88 -11.44 10.42 -3.24
N LYS A 89 -12.07 10.50 -4.43
CA LYS A 89 -11.55 11.29 -5.57
C LYS A 89 -11.35 12.77 -5.26
N THR A 90 -12.09 13.31 -4.31
CA THR A 90 -12.00 14.73 -3.92
C THR A 90 -10.70 15.11 -3.17
N SER A 91 -9.82 14.14 -2.89
CA SER A 91 -8.68 14.30 -1.98
C SER A 91 -7.28 14.16 -2.60
N GLN A 92 -7.16 13.89 -3.90
CA GLN A 92 -5.87 13.73 -4.57
C GLN A 92 -5.26 15.08 -4.98
N THR A 93 -4.59 15.77 -4.05
CA THR A 93 -3.54 16.76 -4.35
C THR A 93 -2.57 16.89 -3.17
N GLN A 94 -1.88 15.81 -2.80
CA GLN A 94 -0.64 15.95 -2.04
C GLN A 94 0.43 15.05 -2.65
N LYS A 95 1.31 15.66 -3.45
CA LYS A 95 2.67 15.15 -3.60
C LYS A 95 3.29 15.23 -2.21
N LEU A 96 3.47 14.09 -1.56
CA LEU A 96 4.37 14.01 -0.42
C LEU A 96 5.77 14.34 -0.95
N HIS A 97 6.17 15.60 -0.77
CA HIS A 97 7.56 16.00 -0.91
C HIS A 97 8.32 15.20 0.15
N ILE A 98 9.14 14.26 -0.32
CA ILE A 98 10.11 13.56 0.51
C ILE A 98 10.82 14.63 1.33
N ARG A 99 10.54 14.69 2.64
CA ARG A 99 11.34 15.53 3.53
C ARG A 99 12.65 14.79 3.72
N CYS A 100 13.58 15.00 2.80
CA CYS A 100 14.98 14.97 3.18
C CYS A 100 15.11 16.02 4.28
N SER A 101 15.29 15.56 5.52
CA SER A 101 15.65 16.46 6.61
C SER A 101 16.96 17.12 6.23
N ASP A 102 16.93 18.44 6.17
CA ASP A 102 18.06 19.31 5.90
C ASP A 102 19.04 19.20 7.08
N SER A 103 19.84 18.14 7.05
CA SER A 103 20.92 17.90 8.01
C SER A 103 22.20 18.31 7.30
N LYS A 104 22.76 19.42 7.79
CA LYS A 104 24.06 20.00 7.41
C LYS A 104 25.02 18.90 6.94
N LYS A 105 25.45 19.01 5.68
CA LYS A 105 26.45 18.16 4.99
C LYS A 105 27.20 17.20 5.92
N PRO A 106 26.83 15.92 5.99
CA PRO A 106 27.64 14.92 6.67
C PRO A 106 28.87 14.66 5.81
N ARG A 107 30.03 14.65 6.46
CA ARG A 107 31.30 14.28 5.84
C ARG A 107 31.22 12.80 5.45
N LEU A 108 31.73 12.47 4.27
CA LEU A 108 31.99 11.14 3.74
C LEU A 108 32.40 10.15 4.84
N LEU A 109 31.46 9.36 5.36
CA LEU A 109 31.76 8.19 6.18
C LEU A 109 31.15 6.99 5.47
N SER A 110 31.93 6.49 4.52
CA SER A 110 31.60 5.48 3.52
C SER A 110 31.53 4.04 4.06
N SER A 111 31.10 3.85 5.32
CA SER A 111 31.07 2.52 5.91
C SER A 111 29.80 2.27 6.71
N CYS A 112 29.21 1.10 6.50
CA CYS A 112 28.05 0.61 7.22
C CYS A 112 28.39 0.45 8.71
N PRO A 113 27.66 1.12 9.63
CA PRO A 113 27.90 1.00 11.07
C PRO A 113 27.88 -0.44 11.58
N TYR A 114 26.97 -1.27 11.05
CA TYR A 114 26.92 -2.70 11.35
C TYR A 114 28.24 -3.39 10.97
N SER A 115 28.71 -3.22 9.74
CA SER A 115 29.93 -3.87 9.24
C SER A 115 31.22 -3.46 9.96
N THR A 116 31.20 -2.34 10.69
CA THR A 116 32.35 -1.82 11.46
C THR A 116 32.21 -2.04 12.97
N ALA A 117 31.09 -2.63 13.41
CA ALA A 117 30.84 -2.90 14.81
C ALA A 117 31.69 -4.05 15.34
N THR A 118 31.94 -4.02 16.64
CA THR A 118 32.53 -5.15 17.38
C THR A 118 31.43 -6.12 17.78
N TYR A 119 31.58 -7.40 17.44
CA TYR A 119 30.59 -8.43 17.73
C TYR A 119 31.04 -9.26 18.93
N ASP A 120 30.14 -9.40 19.91
CA ASP A 120 30.33 -10.15 21.15
C ASP A 120 29.30 -11.28 21.30
N LEU A 121 28.37 -11.41 20.36
CA LEU A 121 27.41 -12.52 20.27
C LEU A 121 27.10 -12.87 18.82
N SER A 122 26.56 -14.07 18.60
CA SER A 122 25.97 -14.48 17.33
C SER A 122 24.55 -15.01 17.51
N PHE A 123 23.65 -14.70 16.58
CA PHE A 123 22.33 -15.30 16.50
C PHE A 123 22.36 -16.47 15.51
N LEU A 124 21.95 -17.66 15.97
CA LEU A 124 21.86 -18.86 15.15
C LEU A 124 20.44 -18.98 14.58
N LEU A 125 20.32 -19.07 13.26
CA LEU A 125 19.06 -19.16 12.52
C LEU A 125 18.71 -20.62 12.18
N ASP A 126 17.49 -20.84 11.67
CA ASP A 126 16.97 -22.19 11.38
C ASP A 126 17.73 -22.92 10.27
N ASP A 127 18.28 -22.17 9.32
CA ASP A 127 19.11 -22.67 8.22
C ASP A 127 20.56 -22.95 8.64
N GLY A 128 20.89 -22.70 9.92
CA GLY A 128 22.25 -22.81 10.47
C GLY A 128 23.13 -21.60 10.17
N GLU A 129 22.61 -20.56 9.49
CA GLU A 129 23.34 -19.31 9.34
C GLU A 129 23.49 -18.61 10.69
N THR A 130 24.60 -17.87 10.84
CA THR A 130 24.88 -17.10 12.05
C THR A 130 25.00 -15.62 11.70
N LEU A 131 24.26 -14.78 12.43
CA LEU A 131 24.32 -13.33 12.30
C LEU A 131 25.01 -12.72 13.51
N PRO A 132 26.17 -12.07 13.33
CA PRO A 132 26.91 -11.48 14.44
C PRO A 132 26.24 -10.18 14.92
N ALA A 133 26.24 -9.94 16.23
CA ALA A 133 25.65 -8.73 16.79
C ALA A 133 26.47 -8.22 17.98
N ASN A 134 26.21 -6.96 18.35
CA ASN A 134 26.78 -6.34 19.54
C ASN A 134 25.70 -6.27 20.63
N ARG A 135 25.93 -6.86 21.81
CA ARG A 135 24.95 -6.92 22.91
C ARG A 135 24.45 -5.54 23.29
N ASP A 136 25.36 -4.57 23.42
CA ASP A 136 25.00 -3.21 23.81
C ASP A 136 24.16 -2.52 22.73
N ALA A 137 24.46 -2.74 21.45
CA ALA A 137 23.68 -2.19 20.35
C ALA A 137 22.25 -2.76 20.29
N VAL A 138 22.09 -4.08 20.50
CA VAL A 138 20.78 -4.72 20.37
C VAL A 138 19.94 -4.70 21.66
N SER A 139 20.56 -4.62 22.84
CA SER A 139 19.85 -4.71 24.13
C SER A 139 20.14 -3.59 25.12
N GLY A 140 21.10 -2.70 24.82
CA GLY A 140 21.45 -1.58 25.69
C GLY A 140 20.30 -0.59 25.89
N GLU A 141 20.49 0.37 26.78
CA GLU A 141 19.47 1.37 27.14
C GLU A 141 18.99 2.21 25.95
N ASN A 142 19.86 2.41 24.95
CA ASN A 142 19.56 3.13 23.71
C ASN A 142 19.03 2.21 22.58
N SER A 143 18.87 0.91 22.83
CA SER A 143 18.30 0.00 21.84
C SER A 143 16.84 0.31 21.59
N SER A 144 16.45 0.33 20.32
CA SER A 144 15.07 0.50 19.90
C SER A 144 14.26 -0.80 19.87
N SER A 145 14.84 -1.94 20.27
CA SER A 145 14.15 -3.23 20.36
C SER A 145 13.88 -3.66 21.80
N GLU A 146 12.61 -3.64 22.21
CA GLU A 146 12.21 -4.23 23.48
C GLU A 146 12.37 -5.76 23.51
N TYR A 147 12.24 -6.40 22.35
CA TYR A 147 12.42 -7.84 22.20
C TYR A 147 13.84 -8.27 22.62
N PHE A 148 14.88 -7.68 22.02
CA PHE A 148 16.26 -8.06 22.33
C PHE A 148 16.68 -7.61 23.73
N ARG A 149 16.16 -6.47 24.21
CA ARG A 149 16.34 -6.05 25.60
C ARG A 149 15.78 -7.08 26.57
N ALA A 150 14.57 -7.59 26.33
CA ALA A 150 13.98 -8.65 27.14
C ALA A 150 14.76 -9.96 27.01
N LEU A 151 15.14 -10.37 25.80
CA LEU A 151 15.86 -11.62 25.54
C LEU A 151 17.23 -11.68 26.23
N LEU A 152 18.00 -10.59 26.16
CA LEU A 152 19.40 -10.57 26.59
C LEU A 152 19.62 -10.04 28.01
N ASN A 153 18.75 -9.14 28.49
CA ASN A 153 18.84 -8.56 29.83
C ASN A 153 17.73 -9.05 30.77
N GLY A 154 16.80 -9.86 30.26
CA GLY A 154 15.76 -10.49 31.07
C GLY A 154 16.21 -11.82 31.70
N ALA A 155 15.29 -12.44 32.43
CA ALA A 155 15.52 -13.70 33.14
C ALA A 155 15.36 -14.96 32.26
N PHE A 156 15.50 -14.82 30.95
CA PHE A 156 15.41 -15.94 30.00
C PHE A 156 16.69 -16.78 30.00
N GLY A 157 16.61 -18.06 29.67
CA GLY A 157 17.78 -18.97 29.67
C GLY A 157 18.84 -18.54 28.65
N GLU A 158 18.39 -17.89 27.58
CA GLU A 158 19.17 -17.33 26.49
C GLU A 158 20.12 -16.21 26.93
N SER A 159 19.81 -15.48 28.01
CA SER A 159 20.68 -14.40 28.52
C SER A 159 22.02 -14.93 29.06
N ASN A 160 22.05 -16.20 29.48
CA ASN A 160 23.24 -16.89 29.98
C ASN A 160 24.09 -17.54 28.87
N LEU A 161 23.57 -17.61 27.64
CA LEU A 161 24.32 -18.11 26.50
C LEU A 161 25.35 -17.05 26.08
N ARG A 162 26.62 -17.43 26.09
CA ARG A 162 27.73 -16.49 25.83
C ARG A 162 28.00 -16.25 24.35
N ASP A 163 27.87 -17.28 23.51
CA ASP A 163 28.45 -17.23 22.16
C ASP A 163 27.40 -17.29 21.03
N SER A 164 26.39 -18.14 21.15
CA SER A 164 25.36 -18.32 20.11
C SER A 164 23.95 -18.46 20.69
N ILE A 165 23.04 -17.61 20.24
CA ILE A 165 21.65 -17.55 20.71
C ILE A 165 20.74 -18.01 19.57
N PRO A 166 20.00 -19.13 19.73
CA PRO A 166 19.13 -19.63 18.69
C PRO A 166 17.85 -18.78 18.58
N ILE A 167 17.52 -18.33 17.37
CA ILE A 167 16.25 -17.66 17.04
C ILE A 167 15.52 -18.53 16.02
N LYS A 168 14.35 -19.02 16.42
CA LYS A 168 13.51 -19.89 15.60
C LYS A 168 12.56 -19.11 14.69
N ASP A 169 12.18 -19.75 13.60
CA ASP A 169 11.25 -19.29 12.55
C ASP A 169 11.69 -17.98 11.88
N VAL A 170 12.99 -17.81 11.64
CA VAL A 170 13.59 -16.57 11.14
C VAL A 170 14.76 -16.88 10.21
N CYS A 171 14.75 -16.25 9.03
CA CYS A 171 15.87 -16.28 8.07
C CYS A 171 16.67 -14.97 8.10
N ALA A 172 17.85 -14.98 7.45
CA ALA A 172 18.75 -13.84 7.46
C ALA A 172 18.15 -12.57 6.85
N ASP A 173 17.34 -12.69 5.79
CA ASP A 173 16.62 -11.56 5.18
C ASP A 173 15.65 -10.87 6.14
N THR A 174 15.18 -11.57 7.17
CA THR A 174 14.25 -11.05 8.18
C THR A 174 15.00 -10.36 9.31
N LEU A 175 16.09 -10.97 9.81
CA LEU A 175 16.84 -10.46 10.97
C LEU A 175 17.93 -9.43 10.60
N ALA A 176 18.59 -9.58 9.45
CA ALA A 176 19.70 -8.70 9.08
C ALA A 176 19.28 -7.22 9.00
N PRO A 177 18.16 -6.82 8.36
CA PRO A 177 17.73 -5.41 8.34
C PRO A 177 17.52 -4.83 9.75
N VAL A 178 17.04 -5.66 10.68
CA VAL A 178 16.82 -5.30 12.08
C VAL A 178 18.15 -5.06 12.79
N LEU A 179 19.11 -5.98 12.67
CA LEU A 179 20.45 -5.81 13.26
C LEU A 179 21.16 -4.59 12.68
N HIS A 180 21.09 -4.40 11.37
CA HIS A 180 21.64 -3.22 10.72
C HIS A 180 21.06 -1.93 11.33
N ARG A 181 19.74 -1.88 11.55
CA ARG A 181 19.12 -0.72 12.21
C ARG A 181 19.58 -0.53 13.65
N LEU A 182 19.62 -1.60 14.45
CA LEU A 182 20.03 -1.53 15.87
C LEU A 182 21.49 -1.09 16.02
N HIS A 183 22.33 -1.41 15.03
CA HIS A 183 23.71 -0.92 14.96
C HIS A 183 23.85 0.50 14.38
N GLY A 184 22.75 1.20 14.14
CA GLY A 184 22.75 2.61 13.75
C GLY A 184 22.72 2.88 12.24
N CYS A 185 22.46 1.87 11.40
CA CYS A 185 22.27 2.10 9.97
C CYS A 185 20.98 2.93 9.73
N ARG A 186 21.07 3.89 8.81
CA ARG A 186 19.97 4.79 8.45
C ARG A 186 19.62 4.68 6.98
N SER A 187 18.35 4.94 6.69
CA SER A 187 17.77 5.13 5.36
C SER A 187 17.72 3.90 4.46
N VAL A 188 16.49 3.47 4.18
CA VAL A 188 16.14 2.58 3.05
C VAL A 188 16.21 3.33 1.70
N ALA A 189 16.10 4.67 1.71
CA ALA A 189 15.89 5.50 0.52
C ALA A 189 17.08 6.40 0.10
N ALA A 190 18.20 6.39 0.82
CA ALA A 190 19.34 7.28 0.52
C ALA A 190 20.26 6.68 -0.56
N ALA A 191 20.32 7.33 -1.72
CA ALA A 191 21.02 6.86 -2.91
C ALA A 191 22.56 7.00 -2.88
N THR A 192 23.16 7.68 -1.90
CA THR A 192 24.60 8.00 -1.95
C THR A 192 25.41 7.68 -0.69
N ASP A 193 24.80 7.60 0.51
CA ASP A 193 25.50 7.32 1.77
C ASP A 193 24.77 6.25 2.64
N GLY A 194 23.95 5.40 2.01
CA GLY A 194 23.08 4.44 2.68
C GLY A 194 23.75 3.08 2.97
N CYS A 195 23.19 2.37 3.95
CA CYS A 195 23.55 0.98 4.19
C CYS A 195 23.05 0.09 3.03
N ARG A 196 23.96 -0.54 2.27
CA ARG A 196 23.61 -1.39 1.12
C ARG A 196 22.57 -2.47 1.44
N ALA A 197 22.59 -3.06 2.64
CA ALA A 197 21.60 -4.05 3.04
C ALA A 197 20.18 -3.45 3.08
N LEU A 198 20.02 -2.24 3.62
CA LEU A 198 18.74 -1.54 3.69
C LEU A 198 18.34 -0.95 2.33
N SER A 199 19.29 -0.42 1.54
CA SER A 199 19.01 0.14 0.22
C SER A 199 18.49 -0.91 -0.78
N ARG A 200 18.89 -2.18 -0.62
CA ARG A 200 18.46 -3.29 -1.50
C ARG A 200 17.06 -3.81 -1.21
N LEU A 201 16.39 -3.34 -0.15
CA LEU A 201 15.03 -3.80 0.18
C LEU A 201 14.01 -3.38 -0.90
N GLY A 202 14.26 -2.28 -1.60
CA GLY A 202 13.44 -1.84 -2.73
C GLY A 202 13.71 -2.57 -4.05
N GLU A 203 14.77 -3.39 -4.12
CA GLU A 203 15.04 -4.21 -5.30
C GLU A 203 14.03 -5.34 -5.37
N PHE A 204 13.34 -5.42 -6.50
CA PHE A 204 12.34 -6.44 -6.71
C PHE A 204 12.99 -7.73 -7.23
N ASP A 205 12.68 -8.86 -6.59
CA ASP A 205 13.27 -10.17 -6.86
C ASP A 205 12.41 -11.08 -7.74
N GLY A 206 11.22 -10.64 -8.13
CA GLY A 206 10.29 -11.46 -8.94
C GLY A 206 9.34 -12.32 -8.11
N SER A 207 9.35 -12.22 -6.77
CA SER A 207 8.51 -13.05 -5.91
C SER A 207 7.01 -12.79 -6.09
N ASP A 208 6.20 -13.84 -6.18
CA ASP A 208 4.74 -13.75 -6.39
C ASP A 208 3.96 -13.36 -5.12
N ARG A 209 4.61 -13.45 -3.95
CA ARG A 209 4.03 -13.13 -2.64
C ARG A 209 4.78 -12.00 -1.99
N PHE A 210 4.05 -10.98 -1.51
CA PHE A 210 4.69 -9.79 -0.90
C PHE A 210 5.58 -10.16 0.30
N GLU A 211 5.13 -11.09 1.14
CA GLU A 211 5.86 -11.56 2.33
C GLU A 211 7.20 -12.25 2.01
N GLU A 212 7.38 -12.75 0.79
CA GLU A 212 8.60 -13.43 0.35
C GLU A 212 9.65 -12.45 -0.19
N THR A 213 9.21 -11.25 -0.59
CA THR A 213 10.11 -10.19 -1.04
C THR A 213 11.03 -9.75 0.10
N ARG A 214 12.21 -9.22 -0.24
CA ARG A 214 13.13 -8.63 0.74
C ARG A 214 12.46 -7.56 1.61
N LEU A 215 11.65 -6.68 1.01
CA LEU A 215 10.89 -5.68 1.74
C LEU A 215 9.89 -6.31 2.71
N GLY A 216 9.12 -7.29 2.25
CA GLY A 216 8.17 -8.04 3.08
C GLY A 216 8.84 -8.68 4.28
N LYS A 217 9.92 -9.46 4.06
CA LYS A 217 10.70 -10.10 5.13
C LYS A 217 11.29 -9.09 6.12
N ALA A 218 11.82 -7.96 5.64
CA ALA A 218 12.31 -6.90 6.51
C ALA A 218 11.19 -6.29 7.38
N MET A 219 10.00 -6.10 6.80
CA MET A 219 8.82 -5.63 7.53
C MET A 219 8.32 -6.67 8.55
N VAL A 220 8.37 -7.96 8.24
CA VAL A 220 8.10 -9.03 9.21
C VAL A 220 9.08 -8.94 10.38
N GLY A 221 10.38 -8.79 10.09
CA GLY A 221 11.42 -8.67 11.11
C GLY A 221 11.23 -7.45 12.00
N ALA A 222 11.00 -6.27 11.41
CA ALA A 222 10.78 -5.03 12.16
C ALA A 222 9.60 -5.14 13.14
N CYS A 223 8.51 -5.80 12.71
CA CYS A 223 7.35 -6.06 13.56
C CYS A 223 7.64 -7.12 14.63
N ARG A 224 8.19 -8.29 14.24
CA ARG A 224 8.47 -9.43 15.13
C ARG A 224 9.43 -9.06 16.26
N PHE A 225 10.45 -8.25 15.94
CA PHE A 225 11.49 -7.84 16.88
C PHE A 225 11.25 -6.46 17.48
N LEU A 226 10.04 -5.90 17.32
CA LEU A 226 9.58 -4.67 17.97
C LEU A 226 10.49 -3.46 17.73
N VAL A 227 10.97 -3.27 16.51
CA VAL A 227 11.83 -2.14 16.13
C VAL A 227 10.97 -1.06 15.47
N ALA A 228 10.27 -0.28 16.29
CA ALA A 228 9.25 0.68 15.85
C ALA A 228 9.76 1.72 14.84
N ASP A 229 11.01 2.19 15.00
CA ASP A 229 11.62 3.14 14.07
C ASP A 229 11.84 2.54 12.67
N LEU A 230 12.23 1.25 12.62
CA LEU A 230 12.39 0.54 11.35
C LEU A 230 11.03 0.23 10.74
N GLN A 231 10.07 -0.18 11.58
CA GLN A 231 8.70 -0.47 11.18
C GLN A 231 8.10 0.73 10.45
N LYS A 232 8.19 1.93 11.05
CA LYS A 232 7.71 3.17 10.45
C LYS A 232 8.44 3.52 9.16
N GLU A 233 9.78 3.40 9.13
CA GLU A 233 10.58 3.74 7.96
C GLU A 233 10.25 2.83 6.75
N LEU A 234 10.08 1.53 6.99
CA LEU A 234 9.68 0.57 5.95
C LEU A 234 8.23 0.77 5.51
N GLU A 235 7.34 1.12 6.43
CA GLU A 235 5.96 1.47 6.12
C GLU A 235 5.89 2.69 5.19
N ASP A 236 6.56 3.79 5.56
CA ASP A 236 6.64 5.02 4.78
C ASP A 236 7.26 4.77 3.38
N PHE A 237 8.29 3.90 3.32
CA PHE A 237 8.90 3.49 2.06
C PHE A 237 7.92 2.71 1.17
N CYS A 238 7.21 1.72 1.71
CA CYS A 238 6.22 0.94 0.97
C CYS A 238 5.05 1.81 0.47
N VAL A 239 4.55 2.73 1.32
CA VAL A 239 3.54 3.72 0.94
C VAL A 239 4.03 4.59 -0.21
N SER A 240 5.28 5.04 -0.16
CA SER A 240 5.89 5.84 -1.23
C SER A 240 5.93 5.05 -2.55
N LEU A 241 6.29 3.76 -2.53
CA LEU A 241 6.27 2.90 -3.72
C LEU A 241 4.87 2.77 -4.32
N LEU A 242 3.83 2.58 -3.49
CA LEU A 242 2.43 2.52 -3.92
C LEU A 242 1.96 3.82 -4.58
N GLN A 243 2.32 4.96 -4.00
CA GLN A 243 1.96 6.28 -4.53
C GLN A 243 2.68 6.60 -5.84
N THR A 244 3.98 6.29 -5.92
CA THR A 244 4.77 6.54 -7.14
C THR A 244 4.24 5.71 -8.31
N SER A 245 3.90 4.44 -8.04
CA SER A 245 3.24 3.53 -8.98
C SER A 245 1.87 4.04 -9.46
N SER A 246 1.21 4.91 -8.70
CA SER A 246 -0.07 5.53 -9.07
C SER A 246 0.12 6.74 -10.01
N SER A 247 1.15 7.55 -9.76
CA SER A 247 1.40 8.81 -10.48
C SER A 247 1.98 8.68 -11.90
N ASN A 248 2.62 7.56 -12.23
CA ASN A 248 3.26 7.37 -13.55
C ASN A 248 2.25 7.22 -14.70
N PHE A 249 0.95 7.07 -14.40
CA PHE A 249 -0.12 6.91 -15.40
C PHE A 249 -0.68 8.23 -15.95
N GLU A 250 -0.68 9.33 -15.19
CA GLU A 250 -1.22 10.61 -15.66
C GLU A 250 -0.38 11.24 -16.80
N LYS A 251 0.82 10.71 -17.06
CA LYS A 251 1.74 11.21 -18.09
C LYS A 251 1.71 10.42 -19.40
N GLU A 252 1.13 9.24 -19.43
CA GLU A 252 1.06 8.43 -20.67
C GLU A 252 -0.15 8.82 -21.54
N ASP A 253 -1.26 9.26 -20.95
CA ASP A 253 -2.46 9.69 -21.70
C ASP A 253 -2.27 10.98 -22.53
N CYS A 254 -1.17 11.72 -22.37
CA CYS A 254 -0.87 12.90 -23.20
C CYS A 254 -0.01 12.63 -24.45
N LYS A 255 0.52 11.41 -24.64
CA LYS A 255 1.40 11.12 -25.80
C LYS A 255 0.69 10.48 -26.98
N ASP A 256 -0.47 9.86 -26.79
CA ASP A 256 -1.17 9.14 -27.86
C ASP A 256 -2.04 10.01 -28.79
N SER A 257 -2.05 11.34 -28.61
CA SER A 257 -2.95 12.23 -29.37
C SER A 257 -2.28 13.12 -30.44
N ILE A 258 -0.98 12.94 -30.78
CA ILE A 258 -0.32 13.79 -31.80
C ILE A 258 0.17 13.03 -33.05
N GLU A 259 0.32 11.71 -33.02
CA GLU A 259 0.75 10.95 -34.21
C GLU A 259 -0.39 10.12 -34.82
N LYS A 260 -1.48 10.78 -35.23
CA LYS A 260 -2.49 10.12 -36.09
C LYS A 260 -3.32 11.07 -36.95
N THR A 261 -2.70 12.12 -37.50
CA THR A 261 -3.29 12.91 -38.60
C THR A 261 -2.21 13.46 -39.52
N ALA A 262 -1.49 12.57 -40.20
CA ALA A 262 -0.83 12.87 -41.45
C ALA A 262 -0.57 11.53 -42.16
N ASN A 263 -1.42 11.20 -43.12
CA ASN A 263 -1.16 10.39 -44.32
C ASN A 263 -2.47 9.81 -44.85
N GLN A 264 -3.25 10.65 -45.53
CA GLN A 264 -4.19 10.23 -46.55
C GLN A 264 -4.01 11.15 -47.75
N ALA A 265 -3.33 10.66 -48.78
CA ALA A 265 -3.53 11.05 -50.18
C ALA A 265 -2.81 10.06 -51.10
N SER A 266 -3.57 9.53 -52.09
CA SER A 266 -3.17 8.91 -53.38
C SER A 266 -2.28 7.64 -53.35
N ASP A 267 -2.40 6.62 -54.21
CA ASP A 267 -3.24 6.33 -55.38
C ASP A 267 -3.08 4.82 -55.77
N LEU A 268 -4.16 4.26 -56.31
CA LEU A 268 -4.35 3.22 -57.36
C LEU A 268 -3.34 2.04 -57.59
N ASP A 269 -3.93 0.83 -57.45
CA ASP A 269 -3.97 -0.34 -58.34
C ASP A 269 -2.75 -1.21 -58.77
N ASP A 270 -3.04 -2.52 -58.64
CA ASP A 270 -2.68 -3.70 -59.45
C ASP A 270 -1.40 -4.53 -59.18
N LYS A 271 -1.66 -5.74 -58.64
CA LYS A 271 -1.16 -7.08 -59.06
C LYS A 271 0.29 -7.55 -58.78
N THR A 272 0.34 -8.66 -58.02
CA THR A 272 1.00 -9.95 -58.36
C THR A 272 2.12 -10.46 -57.41
N GLN A 273 1.77 -11.59 -56.78
CA GLN A 273 2.52 -12.81 -56.40
C GLN A 273 3.94 -12.80 -55.79
N GLU A 274 3.98 -13.49 -54.64
CA GLU A 274 4.86 -14.61 -54.24
C GLU A 274 6.39 -14.49 -54.23
N SER A 275 6.90 -14.89 -53.04
CA SER A 275 8.15 -15.63 -52.82
C SER A 275 9.42 -14.78 -52.99
N SER A 276 10.49 -14.85 -52.20
CA SER A 276 11.05 -15.88 -51.33
C SER A 276 12.37 -15.30 -50.74
N ILE A 277 13.08 -16.08 -49.91
CA ILE A 277 14.55 -16.02 -49.70
C ILE A 277 15.05 -14.89 -48.74
N VAL A 278 15.29 -15.18 -47.46
CA VAL A 278 16.51 -15.75 -46.82
C VAL A 278 17.49 -14.69 -46.30
N LYS A 279 17.73 -14.80 -44.99
CA LYS A 279 18.93 -14.43 -44.19
C LYS A 279 19.39 -12.97 -44.20
N SER A 280 19.51 -12.41 -42.99
CA SER A 280 20.83 -12.07 -42.45
C SER A 280 20.78 -11.82 -40.93
N GLN A 281 21.52 -12.65 -40.21
CA GLN A 281 21.90 -12.42 -38.82
C GLN A 281 22.73 -11.13 -38.72
N LYS A 282 22.34 -10.23 -37.80
CA LYS A 282 23.25 -9.23 -37.25
C LYS A 282 23.23 -9.37 -35.73
N ARG A 283 24.29 -9.98 -35.20
CA ARG A 283 24.61 -10.02 -33.76
C ARG A 283 24.83 -8.57 -33.25
N LYS A 284 24.18 -8.22 -32.14
CA LYS A 284 24.59 -7.21 -31.15
C LYS A 284 24.18 -7.80 -29.79
N LEU A 285 25.11 -8.39 -29.04
CA LEU A 285 25.93 -7.79 -27.99
C LEU A 285 25.10 -6.97 -26.98
N ALA A 286 25.21 -7.39 -25.72
CA ALA A 286 24.47 -7.00 -24.53
C ALA A 286 24.37 -5.49 -24.28
N ASP A 287 23.22 -5.03 -23.78
CA ASP A 287 23.05 -4.40 -22.46
C ASP A 287 21.66 -3.76 -22.37
N ASP A 288 20.86 -4.23 -21.39
CA ASP A 288 20.19 -3.42 -20.36
C ASP A 288 19.17 -4.34 -19.66
N PRO A 289 19.17 -4.47 -18.31
CA PRO A 289 18.06 -5.08 -17.64
C PRO A 289 16.86 -4.17 -17.87
N LYS A 290 15.90 -4.63 -18.67
CA LYS A 290 14.58 -4.02 -18.78
C LYS A 290 14.10 -3.75 -17.36
N VAL A 291 14.04 -2.47 -16.98
CA VAL A 291 13.31 -2.01 -15.81
C VAL A 291 11.86 -2.42 -16.09
N VAL A 292 11.49 -3.60 -15.62
CA VAL A 292 10.11 -4.07 -15.63
C VAL A 292 9.33 -2.99 -14.90
N ASP A 293 8.30 -2.47 -15.57
CA ASP A 293 7.41 -1.44 -15.04
C ASP A 293 6.80 -1.92 -13.72
N GLY A 294 7.50 -1.60 -12.62
CA GLY A 294 7.17 -2.08 -11.28
C GLY A 294 5.82 -1.58 -10.78
N GLY A 295 5.25 -0.56 -11.44
CA GLY A 295 3.98 0.04 -11.05
C GLY A 295 2.78 -0.90 -11.20
N TRP A 296 2.73 -1.71 -12.24
CA TRP A 296 1.67 -2.71 -12.43
C TRP A 296 1.74 -3.82 -11.37
N PHE A 297 2.95 -4.20 -10.99
CA PHE A 297 3.20 -5.28 -10.05
C PHE A 297 2.68 -4.95 -8.64
N TRP A 298 2.98 -3.74 -8.13
CA TRP A 298 2.46 -3.31 -6.82
C TRP A 298 0.91 -3.28 -6.78
N ARG A 299 0.27 -3.01 -7.92
CA ARG A 299 -1.20 -3.02 -8.04
C ARG A 299 -1.80 -4.44 -8.08
N SER A 300 -1.10 -5.42 -8.66
CA SER A 300 -1.56 -6.81 -8.66
C SER A 300 -1.46 -7.43 -7.26
N LEU A 301 -0.47 -7.02 -6.48
CA LEU A 301 -0.26 -7.43 -5.09
C LEU A 301 -1.10 -6.68 -4.06
N LEU A 302 -1.84 -5.64 -4.44
CA LEU A 302 -2.53 -4.75 -3.50
C LEU A 302 -3.42 -5.47 -2.46
N PRO A 303 -4.19 -6.52 -2.81
CA PRO A 303 -4.88 -7.32 -1.80
C PRO A 303 -3.91 -7.98 -0.82
N GLN A 304 -2.81 -8.58 -1.31
CA GLN A 304 -1.80 -9.23 -0.48
C GLN A 304 -1.10 -8.25 0.46
N ILE A 305 -0.77 -7.05 -0.02
CA ILE A 305 -0.13 -6.00 0.80
C ILE A 305 -1.09 -5.51 1.88
N TYR A 306 -2.37 -5.35 1.56
CA TYR A 306 -3.39 -5.03 2.55
C TYR A 306 -3.52 -6.13 3.63
N TRP A 307 -3.54 -7.40 3.23
CA TRP A 307 -3.54 -8.54 4.15
C TRP A 307 -2.31 -8.56 5.04
N PHE A 308 -1.13 -8.46 4.44
CA PHE A 308 0.13 -8.38 5.14
C PHE A 308 0.13 -7.26 6.19
N SER A 309 -0.33 -6.08 5.79
CA SER A 309 -0.38 -4.91 6.68
C SER A 309 -1.46 -5.02 7.77
N HIS A 310 -2.48 -5.88 7.59
CA HIS A 310 -3.36 -6.29 8.68
C HIS A 310 -2.62 -7.19 9.67
N THR A 311 -2.03 -8.29 9.20
CA THR A 311 -1.33 -9.29 10.02
C THR A 311 -0.22 -8.68 10.86
N TYR A 312 0.56 -7.75 10.29
CA TYR A 312 1.70 -7.12 10.96
C TYR A 312 1.41 -5.69 11.45
N SER A 313 0.13 -5.32 11.60
CA SER A 313 -0.31 -4.05 12.22
C SER A 313 0.21 -2.76 11.57
N TYR A 314 0.49 -2.77 10.27
CA TYR A 314 0.87 -1.59 9.47
C TYR A 314 -0.36 -0.79 9.02
N SER A 315 -0.93 0.00 9.92
CA SER A 315 -2.18 0.74 9.66
C SER A 315 -2.09 1.81 8.56
N ASN A 316 -0.95 2.49 8.40
CA ASN A 316 -0.80 3.49 7.34
C ASN A 316 -0.69 2.81 5.97
N LEU A 317 0.00 1.68 5.90
CA LEU A 317 0.09 0.89 4.68
C LEU A 317 -1.28 0.33 4.26
N ARG A 318 -2.08 -0.19 5.19
CA ARG A 318 -3.46 -0.63 4.90
C ARG A 318 -4.29 0.49 4.27
N ARG A 319 -4.29 1.67 4.90
CA ARG A 319 -5.03 2.84 4.41
C ARG A 319 -4.49 3.33 3.07
N ALA A 320 -3.17 3.29 2.86
CA ALA A 320 -2.56 3.61 1.57
C ALA A 320 -2.97 2.63 0.46
N CYS A 321 -3.07 1.33 0.75
CA CYS A 321 -3.61 0.34 -0.19
C CYS A 321 -5.04 0.68 -0.61
N LEU A 322 -5.93 1.00 0.35
CA LEU A 322 -7.31 1.39 0.05
C LEU A 322 -7.38 2.71 -0.72
N SER A 323 -6.56 3.70 -0.35
CA SER A 323 -6.47 4.97 -1.06
C SER A 323 -5.96 4.78 -2.50
N CYS A 324 -5.01 3.87 -2.72
CA CYS A 324 -4.53 3.52 -4.05
C CYS A 324 -5.61 2.78 -4.86
N LEU A 325 -6.34 1.85 -4.23
CA LEU A 325 -7.43 1.10 -4.86
C LEU A 325 -8.59 2.01 -5.29
N LEU A 326 -8.97 2.97 -4.45
CA LEU A 326 -10.09 3.88 -4.70
C LEU A 326 -9.69 5.13 -5.49
N GLY A 327 -8.39 5.43 -5.56
CA GLY A 327 -7.85 6.64 -6.20
C GLY A 327 -7.21 6.40 -7.56
N ALA A 328 -6.75 5.20 -7.88
CA ALA A 328 -6.17 4.90 -9.19
C ALA A 328 -7.27 4.70 -10.26
N PRO A 329 -6.95 4.78 -11.56
CA PRO A 329 -7.93 4.63 -12.64
C PRO A 329 -8.36 3.17 -12.85
N PHE A 330 -8.72 2.47 -11.78
CA PHE A 330 -9.31 1.14 -11.86
C PHE A 330 -10.77 1.22 -12.31
N SER A 331 -11.21 0.22 -13.06
CA SER A 331 -12.65 0.06 -13.33
C SER A 331 -13.40 -0.23 -12.02
N GLN A 332 -14.64 0.26 -11.91
CA GLN A 332 -15.50 -0.01 -10.74
C GLN A 332 -15.65 -1.50 -10.45
N ALA A 333 -15.66 -2.33 -11.50
CA ALA A 333 -15.69 -3.79 -11.41
C ALA A 333 -14.43 -4.36 -10.75
N ARG A 334 -13.25 -3.81 -11.07
CA ARG A 334 -11.99 -4.25 -10.45
C ARG A 334 -11.93 -3.88 -8.98
N VAL A 335 -12.31 -2.65 -8.62
CA VAL A 335 -12.40 -2.21 -7.23
C VAL A 335 -13.37 -3.10 -6.44
N ALA A 336 -14.56 -3.35 -6.99
CA ALA A 336 -15.56 -4.24 -6.40
C ALA A 336 -15.02 -5.66 -6.19
N GLN A 337 -14.28 -6.21 -7.15
CA GLN A 337 -13.67 -7.53 -7.04
C GLN A 337 -12.62 -7.60 -5.93
N VAL A 338 -11.78 -6.57 -5.81
CA VAL A 338 -10.76 -6.50 -4.74
C VAL A 338 -11.42 -6.37 -3.37
N LEU A 339 -12.40 -5.46 -3.21
CA LEU A 339 -13.16 -5.32 -1.97
C LEU A 339 -13.87 -6.62 -1.58
N LYS A 340 -14.41 -7.37 -2.56
CA LYS A 340 -14.98 -8.69 -2.32
C LYS A 340 -13.96 -9.65 -1.74
N LYS A 341 -12.78 -9.75 -2.35
CA LYS A 341 -11.70 -10.62 -1.87
C LYS A 341 -11.26 -10.23 -0.46
N LEU A 342 -11.13 -8.94 -0.17
CA LEU A 342 -10.79 -8.45 1.17
C LEU A 342 -11.90 -8.75 2.21
N ALA A 343 -13.16 -8.77 1.78
CA ALA A 343 -14.30 -8.97 2.66
C ALA A 343 -14.72 -10.45 2.84
N GLN A 344 -14.15 -11.38 2.05
CA GLN A 344 -14.46 -12.81 2.15
C GLN A 344 -13.67 -13.53 3.24
N GLU A 345 -12.63 -12.89 3.74
CA GLU A 345 -11.73 -13.42 4.75
C GLU A 345 -12.18 -12.85 6.12
N GLU A 346 -12.62 -13.75 7.01
CA GLU A 346 -13.46 -13.40 8.16
C GLU A 346 -12.77 -12.44 9.16
N ASP A 347 -11.45 -12.56 9.35
CA ASP A 347 -10.72 -11.81 10.36
C ASP A 347 -10.51 -10.31 10.02
N CYS A 348 -10.73 -9.90 8.77
CA CYS A 348 -10.42 -8.53 8.35
C CYS A 348 -11.64 -7.68 8.02
N VAL A 349 -12.86 -8.24 7.96
CA VAL A 349 -14.04 -7.48 7.52
C VAL A 349 -14.28 -6.26 8.41
N GLN A 350 -14.13 -6.40 9.73
CA GLN A 350 -14.31 -5.27 10.65
C GLN A 350 -13.20 -4.23 10.49
N THR A 351 -11.94 -4.67 10.38
CA THR A 351 -10.80 -3.78 10.13
C THR A 351 -10.95 -3.04 8.80
N LEU A 352 -11.41 -3.72 7.74
CA LEU A 352 -11.70 -3.12 6.44
C LEU A 352 -12.79 -2.06 6.53
N ARG A 353 -13.87 -2.33 7.27
CA ARG A 353 -14.92 -1.33 7.49
C ARG A 353 -14.35 -0.10 8.23
N GLN A 354 -13.56 -0.32 9.27
CA GLN A 354 -12.95 0.75 10.04
C GLN A 354 -11.99 1.59 9.18
N ASP A 355 -11.09 0.94 8.44
CA ASP A 355 -10.12 1.60 7.55
C ASP A 355 -10.85 2.41 6.45
N LEU A 356 -11.96 1.90 5.91
CA LEU A 356 -12.82 2.63 4.96
C LEU A 356 -13.53 3.84 5.59
N VAL A 357 -14.01 3.71 6.84
CA VAL A 357 -14.62 4.81 7.58
C VAL A 357 -13.59 5.92 7.82
N GLU A 358 -12.38 5.57 8.26
CA GLU A 358 -11.29 6.51 8.47
C GLU A 358 -10.90 7.23 7.18
N LEU A 359 -10.74 6.47 6.08
CA LEU A 359 -10.38 7.04 4.79
C LEU A 359 -11.43 8.04 4.26
N VAL A 360 -12.72 7.71 4.36
CA VAL A 360 -13.81 8.61 3.97
C VAL A 360 -13.90 9.82 4.91
N THR A 361 -13.70 9.61 6.22
CA THR A 361 -13.70 10.69 7.20
C THR A 361 -12.59 11.69 6.94
N GLU A 362 -11.39 11.22 6.62
CA GLU A 362 -10.27 12.06 6.20
C GLU A 362 -10.60 12.81 4.91
N ALA A 363 -11.17 12.14 3.91
CA ALA A 363 -11.52 12.76 2.62
C ALA A 363 -12.56 13.88 2.78
N LEU A 364 -13.58 13.67 3.60
CA LEU A 364 -14.64 14.67 3.86
C LEU A 364 -14.21 15.79 4.80
N SER A 365 -13.18 15.58 5.62
CA SER A 365 -12.66 16.58 6.55
C SER A 365 -11.61 17.52 5.93
N ARG A 366 -11.08 17.18 4.76
CA ARG A 366 -10.19 18.06 3.98
C ARG A 366 -10.98 19.23 3.39
N LYS A 367 -10.66 20.45 3.86
CA LYS A 367 -11.22 21.72 3.37
C LYS A 367 -10.92 21.90 1.88
#